data_AF-A0A352KKC8-F1
#
_entry.id   AF-A0A352KKC8-F1
#
_cell.length_a   1.000
_cell.length_b   1.000
_cell.length_c   1.000
_cell.angle_alpha   90.00
_cell.angle_beta   90.00
_cell.angle_gamma   90.00
#
_symmetry.space_group_name_H-M   'P 1'
#
loop_
_entity.id
_entity.type
_entity.pdbx_description
1 polymer ?
#
loop_
_entity_poly.entity_id
_entity_poly.type
_entity_poly.pdbx_seq_one_letter_code
_entity_poly.pdbx_strand_id
1 'polypeptide(L)'
;TKGAGNAVLIKSAKPYIDIKSPTDTLAQMRKHYGSEGSHRPMRRLCGGQTLLCQALDLQVEDWNRRNFDRHVFYLEDIGLSPRKIIEAPRLGIPPGRDENLLYRFVDLEHAADCTRNPLTVRHWKEGRHYRIKVTSDSSR
;
A
#
# COMPACT_ATOMS: atom_id res chain seq x y z
N THR A 1 -8.80 -0.23 -13.70
CA THR A 1 -8.13 -1.28 -14.48
C THR A 1 -8.91 -1.51 -15.77
N LYS A 2 -8.26 -1.91 -16.86
CA LYS A 2 -8.98 -2.30 -18.09
C LYS A 2 -9.27 -3.81 -18.06
N GLY A 3 -10.44 -4.22 -18.56
CA GLY A 3 -10.87 -5.63 -18.64
C GLY A 3 -11.79 -6.07 -17.51
N ALA A 4 -12.80 -6.88 -17.84
CA ALA A 4 -13.75 -7.43 -16.88
C ALA A 4 -13.04 -8.33 -15.85
N GLY A 5 -13.39 -8.19 -14.57
CA GLY A 5 -12.80 -8.96 -13.48
C GLY A 5 -11.41 -8.49 -13.00
N ASN A 6 -10.78 -7.54 -13.70
CA ASN A 6 -9.49 -7.00 -13.28
C ASN A 6 -9.66 -5.97 -12.17
N ALA A 7 -8.87 -6.09 -11.11
CA ALA A 7 -8.83 -5.12 -10.01
C ALA A 7 -7.38 -4.89 -9.55
N VAL A 8 -7.17 -3.79 -8.83
CA VAL A 8 -5.92 -3.51 -8.11
C VAL A 8 -6.23 -3.47 -6.62
N LEU A 9 -5.41 -4.16 -5.83
CA LEU A 9 -5.46 -4.10 -4.38
C LEU A 9 -4.39 -3.14 -3.87
N ILE A 10 -4.80 -2.15 -3.08
CA ILE A 10 -3.87 -1.33 -2.30
C ILE A 10 -3.43 -2.16 -1.09
N LYS A 11 -2.19 -2.65 -1.11
CA LYS A 11 -1.70 -3.58 -0.08
C LYS A 11 -1.21 -2.87 1.18
N SER A 12 -0.73 -1.65 1.05
CA SER A 12 -0.20 -0.82 2.12
C SER A 12 -0.08 0.62 1.64
N ALA A 13 0.02 1.56 2.57
CA ALA A 13 0.31 2.95 2.31
C ALA A 13 1.25 3.51 3.39
N LYS A 14 1.64 4.77 3.23
CA LYS A 14 2.33 5.58 4.24
C LYS A 14 1.46 6.81 4.51
N PRO A 15 1.18 7.17 5.77
CA PRO A 15 0.52 8.44 6.06
C PRO A 15 1.33 9.59 5.45
N TYR A 16 0.66 10.54 4.81
CA TYR A 16 1.28 11.72 4.22
C TYR A 16 0.94 12.93 5.09
N ILE A 17 1.96 13.74 5.41
CA ILE A 17 1.78 14.94 6.24
C ILE A 17 2.01 16.15 5.37
N ASP A 18 0.97 16.97 5.27
CA ASP A 18 0.97 18.21 4.53
C ASP A 18 -0.03 19.20 5.16
N ILE A 19 -0.35 20.28 4.45
CA ILE A 19 -1.29 21.28 4.93
C ILE A 19 -2.74 20.77 5.00
N LYS A 20 -3.11 19.77 4.18
CA LYS A 20 -4.45 19.16 4.18
C LYS A 20 -4.58 18.07 5.25
N SER A 21 -3.47 17.40 5.56
CA SER A 21 -3.34 16.29 6.51
C SER A 21 -2.26 16.61 7.54
N PRO A 22 -2.51 17.53 8.47
CA PRO A 22 -1.53 17.90 9.49
C PRO A 22 -1.23 16.75 10.45
N THR A 23 -0.23 16.93 11.31
CA THR A 23 0.20 15.90 12.28
C THR A 23 -0.92 15.40 13.19
N ASP A 24 -1.91 16.23 13.47
CA ASP A 24 -3.06 15.89 14.32
C ASP A 24 -3.93 14.79 13.69
N THR A 25 -3.97 14.69 12.35
CA THR A 25 -4.64 13.59 11.64
C THR A 25 -4.05 12.23 12.04
N LEU A 26 -2.75 12.16 12.37
CA LEU A 26 -2.14 10.91 12.87
C LEU A 26 -2.72 10.49 14.23
N ALA A 27 -3.14 11.43 15.07
CA ALA A 27 -3.78 11.10 16.34
C ALA A 27 -5.15 10.44 16.09
N GLN A 28 -5.91 10.92 15.11
CA GLN A 28 -7.16 10.29 14.69
C GLN A 28 -6.93 8.88 14.16
N MET A 29 -5.98 8.69 13.23
CA MET A 29 -5.64 7.36 12.71
C MET A 29 -5.26 6.38 13.83
N ARG A 30 -4.52 6.83 14.85
CA ARG A 30 -4.15 6.01 16.02
C ARG A 30 -5.34 5.61 16.86
N LYS A 31 -6.33 6.50 17.05
CA LYS A 31 -7.54 6.19 17.83
C LYS A 31 -8.31 4.99 17.27
N HIS A 32 -8.28 4.79 15.95
CA HIS A 32 -8.93 3.62 15.35
C HIS A 32 -8.33 2.29 15.80
N TYR A 33 -7.11 2.25 16.35
CA TYR A 33 -6.51 1.03 16.89
C TYR A 33 -6.77 0.82 18.40
N GLY A 34 -7.60 1.66 19.03
CA GLY A 34 -7.85 1.60 20.46
C GLY A 34 -6.58 1.80 21.29
N SER A 35 -6.44 1.04 22.38
CA SER A 35 -5.29 1.13 23.31
C SER A 35 -3.93 0.85 22.64
N GLU A 36 -3.90 -0.01 21.62
CA GLU A 36 -2.70 -0.38 20.86
C GLU A 36 -2.20 0.74 19.93
N GLY A 37 -3.05 1.75 19.67
CA GLY A 37 -2.74 2.83 18.74
C GLY A 37 -1.75 3.85 19.26
N SER A 38 -1.75 4.12 20.58
CA SER A 38 -0.98 5.20 21.21
C SER A 38 0.53 5.07 20.97
N HIS A 39 1.05 3.85 20.97
CA HIS A 39 2.48 3.56 20.78
C HIS A 39 2.85 3.27 19.32
N ARG A 40 1.87 3.23 18.41
CA ARG A 40 2.12 2.83 17.02
C ARG A 40 2.88 3.96 16.29
N PRO A 41 4.09 3.69 15.78
CA PRO A 41 4.81 4.69 14.99
C PRO A 41 4.09 4.89 13.65
N MET A 42 4.19 6.11 13.10
CA MET A 42 3.51 6.52 11.86
C MET A 42 3.67 5.50 10.73
N ARG A 43 4.90 5.03 10.49
CA ARG A 43 5.23 4.03 9.46
C ARG A 43 4.51 2.68 9.59
N ARG A 44 3.97 2.37 10.78
CA ARG A 44 3.26 1.11 11.06
C ARG A 44 1.74 1.26 11.07
N LEU A 45 1.21 2.46 10.82
CA LEU A 45 -0.23 2.67 10.71
C LEU A 45 -0.77 1.99 9.45
N CYS A 46 -0.15 2.19 8.29
CA CYS A 46 -0.74 1.76 7.02
C CYS A 46 0.00 0.58 6.35
N GLY A 47 0.86 -0.15 7.08
CA GLY A 47 1.80 -1.12 6.51
C GLY A 47 1.19 -2.39 5.88
N GLY A 48 -0.13 -2.60 5.96
CA GLY A 48 -0.83 -3.74 5.38
C GLY A 48 -2.30 -3.44 5.12
N GLN A 49 -2.97 -4.25 4.30
CA GLN A 49 -4.34 -3.95 3.83
C GLN A 49 -5.33 -3.69 4.99
N THR A 50 -5.35 -4.56 6.00
CA THR A 50 -6.23 -4.43 7.16
C THR A 50 -5.83 -3.25 8.02
N LEU A 51 -4.53 -3.00 8.16
CA LEU A 51 -4.04 -1.86 8.91
C LEU A 51 -4.41 -0.55 8.21
N LEU A 52 -4.27 -0.46 6.89
CA LEU A 52 -4.71 0.67 6.10
C LEU A 52 -6.21 0.93 6.25
N CYS A 53 -7.04 -0.11 6.11
CA CYS A 53 -8.49 0.01 6.30
C CYS A 53 -8.81 0.50 7.71
N GLN A 54 -8.15 -0.04 8.75
CA GLN A 54 -8.32 0.43 10.12
C GLN A 54 -7.91 1.90 10.30
N ALA A 55 -6.77 2.30 9.75
CA ALA A 55 -6.25 3.65 9.90
C ALA A 55 -7.20 4.71 9.30
N LEU A 56 -7.87 4.35 8.20
CA LEU A 56 -8.80 5.18 7.46
C LEU A 56 -10.28 4.95 7.84
N ASP A 57 -10.54 4.06 8.80
CA ASP A 57 -11.88 3.62 9.20
C ASP A 57 -12.76 3.16 8.01
N LEU A 58 -12.19 2.32 7.15
CA LEU A 58 -12.90 1.77 5.99
C LEU A 58 -13.53 0.42 6.35
N GLN A 59 -14.86 0.40 6.45
CA GLN A 59 -15.65 -0.82 6.63
C GLN A 59 -16.21 -1.32 5.29
N VAL A 60 -16.33 -2.64 5.13
CA VAL A 60 -16.79 -3.24 3.86
C VAL A 60 -18.23 -2.85 3.57
N GLU A 61 -19.06 -2.81 4.60
CA GLU A 61 -20.49 -2.48 4.57
C GLU A 61 -20.72 -1.07 3.99
N ASP A 62 -19.81 -0.15 4.29
CA ASP A 62 -19.89 1.25 3.86
C ASP A 62 -19.31 1.48 2.46
N TRP A 63 -18.33 0.69 2.03
CA TRP A 63 -17.54 1.01 0.83
C TRP A 63 -17.65 -0.01 -0.30
N ASN A 64 -18.23 -1.19 -0.05
CA ASN A 64 -18.33 -2.23 -1.07
C ASN A 64 -19.15 -1.75 -2.29
N ARG A 65 -18.59 -1.94 -3.49
CA ARG A 65 -19.17 -1.51 -4.78
C ARG A 65 -19.50 -0.01 -4.87
N ARG A 66 -18.89 0.84 -4.03
CA ARG A 66 -19.01 2.29 -4.16
C ARG A 66 -17.92 2.87 -5.05
N ASN A 67 -18.25 3.98 -5.72
CA ASN A 67 -17.25 4.80 -6.39
C ASN A 67 -16.56 5.70 -5.36
N PHE A 68 -15.34 6.13 -5.68
CA PHE A 68 -14.68 7.21 -4.93
C PHE A 68 -15.47 8.52 -5.04
N ASP A 69 -15.61 9.20 -3.91
CA ASP A 69 -16.23 10.52 -3.82
C ASP A 69 -15.16 11.54 -3.47
N ARG A 70 -15.01 12.59 -4.30
CA ARG A 70 -14.01 13.64 -4.11
C ARG A 70 -14.18 14.43 -2.81
N HIS A 71 -15.35 14.38 -2.17
CA HIS A 71 -15.61 15.06 -0.92
C HIS A 71 -15.46 14.15 0.31
N VAL A 72 -15.33 12.84 0.13
CA VAL A 72 -15.29 11.88 1.24
C VAL A 72 -14.03 10.99 1.19
N PHE A 73 -13.84 10.25 0.10
CA PHE A 73 -12.71 9.34 -0.07
C PHE A 73 -12.34 9.20 -1.54
N TYR A 74 -11.14 9.64 -1.89
CA TYR A 74 -10.69 9.73 -3.27
C TYR A 74 -9.19 9.49 -3.40
N LEU A 75 -8.75 9.32 -4.65
CA LEU A 75 -7.34 9.25 -5.03
C LEU A 75 -6.97 10.58 -5.70
N GLU A 76 -5.91 11.22 -5.21
CA GLU A 76 -5.33 12.43 -5.78
C GLU A 76 -3.95 12.09 -6.37
N ASP A 77 -3.67 12.59 -7.57
CA ASP A 77 -2.31 12.60 -8.10
C ASP A 77 -1.57 13.80 -7.51
N ILE A 78 -0.52 13.52 -6.75
CA ILE A 78 0.32 14.51 -6.08
C ILE A 78 1.63 14.78 -6.82
N GLY A 79 1.76 14.28 -8.06
CA GLY A 79 2.95 14.47 -8.90
C GLY A 79 4.17 13.67 -8.46
N LEU A 80 4.00 12.71 -7.55
CA LEU A 80 5.08 11.82 -7.10
C LEU A 80 5.11 10.55 -7.93
N SER A 81 6.30 10.25 -8.47
CA SER A 81 6.58 9.00 -9.18
C SER A 81 7.71 8.22 -8.50
N PRO A 82 7.53 6.92 -8.21
CA PRO A 82 8.54 6.14 -7.53
C PRO A 82 9.73 5.88 -8.46
N ARG A 83 10.94 6.36 -8.15
CA ARG A 83 12.14 6.18 -9.02
C ARG A 83 12.48 4.72 -9.32
N LYS A 84 12.17 3.83 -8.37
CA LYS A 84 12.41 2.39 -8.49
C LYS A 84 11.25 1.62 -7.88
N ILE A 85 10.81 0.58 -8.58
CA ILE A 85 9.74 -0.31 -8.13
C ILE A 85 10.31 -1.72 -7.95
N ILE A 86 9.98 -2.35 -6.83
CA ILE A 86 10.17 -3.77 -6.59
C ILE A 86 8.96 -4.52 -7.16
N GLU A 87 9.19 -5.42 -8.10
CA GLU A 87 8.22 -6.40 -8.56
C GLU A 87 8.42 -7.72 -7.81
N ALA A 88 7.39 -8.21 -7.14
CA ALA A 88 7.45 -9.42 -6.31
C ALA A 88 6.19 -10.28 -6.47
N PRO A 89 6.22 -11.55 -6.03
CA PRO A 89 5.04 -12.37 -5.88
C PRO A 89 3.98 -11.71 -4.98
N ARG A 90 2.71 -11.94 -5.32
CA ARG A 90 1.58 -11.55 -4.46
C ARG A 90 1.57 -12.38 -3.18
N LEU A 91 1.00 -11.81 -2.13
CA LEU A 91 0.92 -12.42 -0.81
C LEU A 91 -0.38 -13.22 -0.67
N GLY A 92 -0.31 -14.41 -0.08
CA GLY A 92 -1.49 -15.22 0.23
C GLY A 92 -2.17 -15.86 -0.98
N ILE A 93 -1.44 -16.04 -2.09
CA ILE A 93 -1.94 -16.76 -3.26
C ILE A 93 -1.78 -18.27 -3.04
N PRO A 94 -2.84 -19.08 -3.21
CA PRO A 94 -2.74 -20.54 -3.14
C PRO A 94 -1.79 -21.10 -4.20
N PRO A 95 -1.11 -22.24 -3.94
CA PRO A 95 -0.31 -22.94 -4.95
C PRO A 95 -1.14 -23.32 -6.18
N GLY A 96 -0.51 -23.28 -7.37
CA GLY A 96 -1.09 -23.69 -8.65
C GLY A 96 -1.97 -22.64 -9.33
N ARG A 97 -2.02 -21.40 -8.84
CA ARG A 97 -2.80 -20.33 -9.47
C ARG A 97 -1.89 -19.44 -10.31
N ASP A 98 -1.16 -18.57 -9.64
CA ASP A 98 -0.36 -17.50 -10.22
C ASP A 98 0.59 -16.93 -9.15
N GLU A 99 1.07 -17.82 -8.27
CA GLU A 99 1.95 -17.52 -7.15
C GLU A 99 3.36 -17.08 -7.59
N ASN A 100 3.80 -17.49 -8.78
CA ASN A 100 5.12 -17.15 -9.32
C ASN A 100 5.12 -15.80 -10.07
N LEU A 101 3.95 -15.24 -10.36
CA LEU A 101 3.83 -13.99 -11.12
C LEU A 101 4.18 -12.78 -10.24
N LEU A 102 5.00 -11.88 -10.78
CA LEU A 102 5.48 -10.68 -10.09
C LEU A 102 4.44 -9.54 -10.10
N TYR A 103 3.20 -9.83 -9.72
CA TYR A 103 2.07 -8.89 -9.72
C TYR A 103 1.87 -8.15 -8.39
N ARG A 104 2.94 -7.95 -7.64
CA ARG A 104 2.98 -7.03 -6.50
C ARG A 104 4.06 -6.00 -6.75
N PHE A 105 3.66 -4.74 -6.80
CA PHE A 105 4.52 -3.59 -7.04
C PHE A 105 4.69 -2.82 -5.73
N VAL A 106 5.93 -2.55 -5.34
CA VAL A 106 6.26 -1.83 -4.11
C VAL A 106 7.28 -0.75 -4.46
N ASP A 107 7.02 0.49 -4.04
CA ASP A 107 8.04 1.55 -4.13
C ASP A 107 9.26 1.16 -3.30
N LEU A 108 10.44 1.16 -3.93
CA LEU A 108 11.70 0.80 -3.27
C LEU A 108 11.98 1.72 -2.07
N GLU A 109 11.70 3.02 -2.18
CA GLU A 109 11.97 4.01 -1.14
C GLU A 109 11.09 3.79 0.10
N HIS A 110 9.89 3.24 -0.10
CA HIS A 110 8.90 2.99 0.96
C HIS A 110 8.74 1.50 1.31
N ALA A 111 9.64 0.64 0.83
CA ALA A 111 9.56 -0.80 1.08
C ALA A 111 9.59 -1.16 2.57
N ALA A 112 10.30 -0.37 3.40
CA ALA A 112 10.39 -0.55 4.85
C ALA A 112 9.09 -0.25 5.61
N ASP A 113 8.19 0.53 5.02
CA ASP A 113 6.88 0.86 5.60
C ASP A 113 5.90 -0.33 5.47
N CYS A 114 6.16 -1.24 4.51
CA CYS A 114 5.35 -2.43 4.30
C CYS A 114 5.57 -3.48 5.40
N THR A 115 4.49 -4.06 5.93
CA THR A 115 4.54 -5.22 6.85
C THR A 115 5.25 -6.41 6.22
N ARG A 116 5.15 -6.58 4.90
CA ARG A 116 5.81 -7.65 4.13
C ARG A 116 6.73 -7.06 3.05
N ASN A 117 7.84 -6.51 3.49
CA ASN A 117 8.91 -6.02 2.63
C ASN A 117 9.60 -7.18 1.86
N PRO A 118 9.58 -7.20 0.52
CA PRO A 118 10.27 -8.22 -0.28
C PRO A 118 11.78 -8.34 0.01
N LEU A 119 12.44 -7.23 0.35
CA LEU A 119 13.89 -7.16 0.56
C LEU A 119 14.35 -7.85 1.84
N THR A 120 13.45 -8.02 2.82
CA THR A 120 13.77 -8.61 4.12
C THR A 120 13.28 -10.04 4.26
N VAL A 121 12.66 -10.62 3.22
CA VAL A 121 12.22 -12.02 3.27
C VAL A 121 13.46 -12.91 3.23
N ARG A 122 13.61 -13.76 4.25
CA ARG A 122 14.74 -14.68 4.35
C ARG A 122 14.84 -15.53 3.09
N HIS A 123 16.07 -15.69 2.57
CA HIS A 123 16.40 -16.45 1.35
C HIS A 123 15.88 -15.87 0.03
N TRP A 124 15.14 -14.77 0.03
CA TRP A 124 14.79 -14.10 -1.22
C TRP A 124 16.02 -13.40 -1.81
N LYS A 125 16.09 -13.40 -3.14
CA LYS A 125 17.20 -12.87 -3.92
C LYS A 125 16.63 -12.15 -5.13
N GLU A 126 17.19 -10.99 -5.46
CA GLU A 126 16.89 -10.29 -6.70
C GLU A 126 17.19 -11.17 -7.91
N GLY A 127 16.42 -11.01 -8.99
CA GLY A 127 16.52 -11.80 -10.21
C GLY A 127 15.85 -13.19 -10.11
N ARG A 128 15.71 -13.73 -8.90
CA ARG A 128 15.04 -15.01 -8.64
C ARG A 128 13.64 -14.86 -8.06
N HIS A 129 13.50 -14.08 -6.99
CA HIS A 129 12.25 -13.97 -6.22
C HIS A 129 11.57 -12.62 -6.40
N TYR A 130 12.34 -11.58 -6.69
CA TYR A 130 11.83 -10.25 -6.99
C TYR A 130 12.77 -9.57 -7.99
N ARG A 131 12.34 -8.46 -8.57
CA ARG A 131 13.14 -7.62 -9.46
C ARG A 131 13.02 -6.18 -9.04
N ILE A 132 14.10 -5.40 -9.12
CA ILE A 132 14.05 -3.96 -8.99
C ILE A 132 14.11 -3.37 -10.39
N LYS A 133 13.12 -2.53 -10.73
CA LYS A 133 13.09 -1.77 -11.99
C LYS A 133 13.27 -0.30 -11.71
N VAL A 134 14.13 0.36 -12.47
CA VAL A 134 14.13 1.81 -12.58
C VAL A 134 12.89 2.20 -13.37
N THR A 135 12.06 3.09 -12.83
CA THR A 135 11.02 3.72 -13.64
C THR A 135 11.73 4.71 -14.55
N SER A 136 11.69 4.49 -15.86
CA SER A 136 12.00 5.57 -16.78
C SER A 136 11.02 6.69 -16.50
N ASP A 137 11.52 7.92 -16.35
CA ASP A 137 10.68 9.10 -16.50
C ASP A 137 10.05 8.99 -17.89
N SER A 138 8.81 8.52 -17.94
CA SER A 138 7.98 8.80 -19.07
C SER A 138 7.63 10.26 -18.89
N SER A 139 8.50 11.12 -19.40
CA SER A 139 8.18 12.51 -19.70
C SER A 139 6.77 12.50 -20.31
N ARG A 140 5.81 12.99 -19.55
CA ARG A 140 4.47 13.32 -20.02
C ARG A 140 4.31 14.82 -19.85
#